data_AF-A0A920MVJ3-F1
#
_entry.id   AF-A0A920MVJ3-F1
#
_cell.length_a   1.000
_cell.length_b   1.000
_cell.length_c   1.000
_cell.angle_alpha   90.00
_cell.angle_beta   90.00
_cell.angle_gamma   90.00
#
_symmetry.space_group_name_H-M   'P 1'
#
loop_
_entity.id
_entity.type
_entity.pdbx_description
1 polymer ?
#
loop_
_entity_poly.entity_id
_entity_poly.type
_entity_poly.pdbx_seq_one_letter_code
_entity_poly.pdbx_strand_id
1 'polypeptide(L)'
;MKNKKWMIYGANGYTGRLIVDEAIRRGLKPVLAGRSTDVVAIASKNGLESKIFKLSSVGQVKSQIAGFDVIANCAGPFSATAKTMIQACLQSNAHYIDITGEISVYDYANSQDDAALASGVVLCPGVGSDVIPTDCLAAYLKEKCPDATHLTMGWVTKGSRPSKGTAKTAVEGLAFGGKIREDGVLKTVPLAHKEREIDFGFFGPINTMTIPWGDVYTAYHSTGIPNIEFYFARSRKAFKKNYVYNAIF
;
A
#
# COMPACT_ATOMS: atom_id res chain seq x y z
N MET A 1 -18.06 24.83 8.68
CA MET A 1 -17.45 23.51 8.97
C MET A 1 -16.30 23.73 9.95
N LYS A 2 -16.17 22.93 11.02
CA LYS A 2 -14.96 22.98 11.86
C LYS A 2 -13.73 22.84 10.97
N ASN A 3 -12.68 23.63 11.19
CA ASN A 3 -11.39 23.40 10.54
C ASN A 3 -10.86 22.04 10.98
N LYS A 4 -11.01 21.04 10.11
CA LYS A 4 -10.52 19.68 10.33
C LYS A 4 -8.99 19.71 10.33
N LYS A 5 -8.37 19.23 11.41
CA LYS A 5 -6.91 19.20 11.58
C LYS A 5 -6.39 17.86 11.12
N TRP A 6 -5.42 17.85 10.22
CA TRP A 6 -4.85 16.61 9.67
C TRP A 6 -3.33 16.67 9.57
N MET A 7 -2.71 15.50 9.56
CA MET A 7 -1.25 15.34 9.58
C MET A 7 -0.78 14.46 8.43
N ILE A 8 0.37 14.82 7.83
CA ILE A 8 1.14 13.92 6.95
C ILE A 8 2.37 13.47 7.72
N TYR A 9 2.41 12.20 8.15
CA TYR A 9 3.60 11.61 8.77
C TYR A 9 4.49 10.95 7.71
N GLY A 10 5.79 11.26 7.70
CA GLY A 10 6.69 10.86 6.60
C GLY A 10 6.79 11.88 5.47
N ALA A 11 6.47 13.14 5.74
CA ALA A 11 6.46 14.23 4.75
C ALA A 11 7.81 14.51 4.06
N ASN A 12 8.92 14.03 4.62
CA ASN A 12 10.26 14.17 4.02
C ASN A 12 10.62 13.03 3.04
N GLY A 13 9.82 11.98 2.95
CA GLY A 13 9.98 10.89 1.98
C GLY A 13 9.58 11.27 0.55
N TYR A 14 9.87 10.41 -0.42
CA TYR A 14 9.57 10.67 -1.84
C TYR A 14 8.07 10.91 -2.07
N THR A 15 7.22 9.93 -1.76
CA THR A 15 5.77 10.07 -1.94
C THR A 15 5.17 11.10 -0.98
N GLY A 16 5.70 11.18 0.25
CA GLY A 16 5.29 12.20 1.22
C GLY A 16 5.45 13.63 0.68
N ARG A 17 6.56 13.93 -0.01
CA ARG A 17 6.77 15.24 -0.66
C ARG A 17 5.76 15.52 -1.77
N LEU A 18 5.46 14.53 -2.61
CA LEU A 18 4.44 14.67 -3.67
C LEU A 18 3.06 14.97 -3.07
N ILE A 19 2.71 14.32 -1.96
CA ILE A 19 1.44 14.56 -1.25
C ILE A 19 1.44 15.97 -0.61
N VAL A 20 2.56 16.41 -0.04
CA VAL A 20 2.70 17.78 0.50
C VAL A 20 2.53 18.82 -0.60
N ASP A 21 3.22 18.66 -1.73
CA ASP A 21 3.14 19.57 -2.86
C ASP A 21 1.71 19.66 -3.40
N GLU A 22 1.02 18.52 -3.53
CA GLU A 22 -0.37 18.47 -3.96
C GLU A 22 -1.33 19.08 -2.94
N ALA A 23 -1.11 18.86 -1.64
CA ALA A 23 -1.90 19.47 -0.59
C ALA A 23 -1.80 21.00 -0.62
N ILE A 24 -0.58 21.53 -0.77
CA ILE A 24 -0.32 22.98 -0.91
C ILE A 24 -0.99 23.52 -2.17
N ARG A 25 -0.85 22.82 -3.30
CA ARG A 25 -1.49 23.20 -4.57
C ARG A 25 -3.02 23.33 -4.44
N ARG A 26 -3.64 22.49 -3.60
CA ARG A 26 -5.08 22.53 -3.28
C ARG A 26 -5.46 23.54 -2.19
N GLY A 27 -4.51 24.31 -1.66
CA GLY A 27 -4.75 25.27 -0.58
C GLY A 27 -4.98 24.62 0.79
N LEU A 28 -4.65 23.33 0.94
CA LEU A 28 -4.76 22.62 2.21
C LEU A 28 -3.56 22.93 3.10
N LYS A 29 -3.77 22.85 4.43
CA LYS A 29 -2.75 23.17 5.44
C LYS A 29 -2.53 22.00 6.41
N PRO A 30 -1.95 20.87 5.96
CA PRO A 30 -1.58 19.78 6.85
C PRO A 30 -0.49 20.20 7.84
N VAL A 31 -0.47 19.56 9.01
CA VAL A 31 0.73 19.53 9.86
C VAL A 31 1.68 18.48 9.29
N LEU A 32 2.93 18.86 9.04
CA LEU A 32 3.94 17.93 8.53
C LEU A 32 4.67 17.24 9.68
N ALA A 33 4.73 15.92 9.66
CA ALA A 33 5.40 15.15 10.69
C ALA A 33 6.39 14.14 10.15
N GLY A 34 7.37 13.78 10.97
CA GLY A 34 8.38 12.78 10.65
C GLY A 34 9.36 12.55 11.79
N ARG A 35 10.27 11.59 11.58
CA ARG A 35 11.25 11.17 12.59
C ARG A 35 12.51 12.03 12.69
N SER A 36 12.76 12.90 11.70
CA SER A 36 13.95 13.75 11.60
C SER A 36 13.56 15.21 11.46
N THR A 37 14.53 16.10 11.73
CA THR A 37 14.39 17.55 11.61
C THR A 37 14.14 18.03 10.18
N ASP A 38 14.40 17.19 9.16
CA ASP A 38 14.18 17.53 7.74
C ASP A 38 12.75 18.02 7.46
N VAL A 39 11.76 17.52 8.22
CA VAL A 39 10.36 17.92 8.06
C VAL A 39 10.13 19.40 8.39
N VAL A 40 10.91 19.97 9.32
CA VAL A 40 10.80 21.36 9.75
C VAL A 40 11.15 22.30 8.59
N ALA A 41 12.24 22.00 7.87
CA ALA A 41 12.64 22.82 6.72
C ALA A 41 11.57 22.83 5.63
N ILE A 42 10.92 21.69 5.37
CA ILE A 42 9.82 21.58 4.41
C ILE A 42 8.61 22.39 4.87
N ALA A 43 8.25 22.28 6.15
CA ALA A 43 7.10 22.99 6.69
C ALA A 43 7.31 24.51 6.69
N SER A 44 8.46 24.98 7.21
CA SER A 44 8.79 26.41 7.27
C SER A 44 8.83 27.06 5.89
N LYS A 45 9.41 26.37 4.88
CA LYS A 45 9.45 26.88 3.50
C LYS A 45 8.04 27.13 2.93
N ASN A 46 7.05 26.38 3.40
CA ASN A 46 5.68 26.40 2.87
C ASN A 46 4.67 27.04 3.84
N GLY A 47 5.13 27.65 4.95
CA GLY A 47 4.24 28.25 5.95
C GLY A 47 3.32 27.25 6.65
N LEU A 48 3.78 26.01 6.81
CA LEU A 48 3.04 24.93 7.48
C LEU A 48 3.58 24.66 8.89
N GLU A 49 2.73 24.13 9.76
CA GLU A 49 3.13 23.60 11.07
C GLU A 49 3.90 22.28 10.89
N SER A 50 4.81 21.98 11.83
CA SER A 50 5.48 20.67 11.87
C SER A 50 5.58 20.05 13.25
N LYS A 51 5.71 18.72 13.29
CA LYS A 51 6.04 17.95 14.50
C LYS A 51 7.14 16.93 14.21
N ILE A 52 8.08 16.79 15.13
CA ILE A 52 9.12 15.74 15.05
C ILE A 52 8.83 14.71 16.14
N PHE A 53 8.60 13.46 15.75
CA PHE A 53 8.49 12.35 16.69
C PHE A 53 8.77 11.02 16.00
N LYS A 54 9.18 10.02 16.78
CA LYS A 54 9.36 8.64 16.33
C LYS A 54 8.12 7.81 16.68
N LEU A 55 7.91 6.71 15.95
CA LEU A 55 6.87 5.72 16.28
C LEU A 55 7.39 4.69 17.29
N SER A 56 7.92 5.15 18.42
CA SER A 56 8.58 4.33 19.45
C SER A 56 7.62 3.54 20.32
N SER A 57 6.43 4.09 20.59
CA SER A 57 5.35 3.40 21.32
C SER A 57 3.99 4.02 21.01
N VAL A 58 2.92 3.25 21.17
CA VAL A 58 1.55 3.70 20.93
C VAL A 58 1.21 4.93 21.79
N GLY A 59 1.56 4.91 23.08
CA GLY A 59 1.26 6.01 24.00
C GLY A 59 1.96 7.33 23.63
N GLN A 60 3.22 7.27 23.18
CA GLN A 60 3.92 8.45 22.69
C GLN A 60 3.33 8.97 21.38
N VAL A 61 2.96 8.09 20.45
CA VAL A 61 2.34 8.52 19.19
C VAL A 61 0.97 9.14 19.46
N LYS A 62 0.14 8.51 20.32
CA LYS A 62 -1.17 9.02 20.75
C LYS A 62 -1.10 10.46 21.25
N SER A 63 -0.13 10.78 22.12
CA SER A 63 0.01 12.15 22.65
C SER A 63 0.39 13.15 21.56
N GLN A 64 1.18 12.73 20.56
CA GLN A 64 1.58 13.58 19.44
C GLN A 64 0.45 13.86 18.46
N ILE A 65 -0.47 12.90 18.28
CA ILE A 65 -1.60 13.00 17.35
C ILE A 65 -2.93 13.39 18.01
N ALA A 66 -2.93 13.67 19.32
CA ALA A 66 -4.13 14.10 20.03
C ALA A 66 -4.72 15.39 19.40
N GLY A 67 -6.03 15.38 19.17
CA GLY A 67 -6.77 16.51 18.56
C GLY A 67 -6.66 16.61 17.03
N PHE A 68 -6.04 15.64 16.36
CA PHE A 68 -6.11 15.49 14.91
C PHE A 68 -7.32 14.64 14.49
N ASP A 69 -7.97 15.01 13.39
CA ASP A 69 -9.07 14.26 12.80
C ASP A 69 -8.57 13.14 11.88
N VAL A 70 -7.47 13.36 11.14
CA VAL A 70 -6.94 12.41 10.15
C VAL A 70 -5.42 12.38 10.18
N ILE A 71 -4.85 11.18 10.15
CA ILE A 71 -3.42 10.92 10.02
C ILE A 71 -3.14 10.18 8.71
N ALA A 72 -2.41 10.83 7.80
CA ALA A 72 -1.88 10.24 6.59
C ALA A 72 -0.46 9.72 6.83
N ASN A 73 -0.32 8.40 7.03
CA ASN A 73 0.97 7.75 7.19
C ASN A 73 1.59 7.50 5.81
N CYS A 74 2.65 8.24 5.50
CA CYS A 74 3.46 8.12 4.30
C CYS A 74 4.88 7.60 4.61
N ALA A 75 5.10 7.06 5.82
CA ALA A 75 6.41 6.59 6.26
C ALA A 75 6.52 5.07 6.14
N GLY A 76 7.19 4.59 5.10
CA GLY A 76 7.54 3.18 4.93
C GLY A 76 8.86 2.77 5.62
N PRO A 77 9.14 1.46 5.75
CA PRO A 77 8.26 0.33 5.39
C PRO A 77 7.06 0.24 6.35
N PHE A 78 5.89 -0.12 5.83
CA PHE A 78 4.64 -0.04 6.60
C PHE A 78 4.52 -1.14 7.65
N SER A 79 5.17 -2.27 7.43
CA SER A 79 5.46 -3.32 8.42
C SER A 79 5.98 -2.77 9.75
N ALA A 80 6.71 -1.65 9.73
CA ALA A 80 7.29 -1.03 10.92
C ALA A 80 6.50 0.18 11.45
N THR A 81 5.59 0.77 10.66
CA THR A 81 4.93 2.04 11.00
C THR A 81 3.43 1.93 11.18
N ALA A 82 2.76 1.10 10.37
CA ALA A 82 1.30 1.06 10.30
C ALA A 82 0.68 0.59 11.61
N LYS A 83 1.17 -0.52 12.18
CA LYS A 83 0.60 -1.09 13.42
C LYS A 83 0.55 -0.08 14.57
N THR A 84 1.68 0.54 14.88
CA THR A 84 1.76 1.54 15.96
C THR A 84 0.89 2.76 15.67
N MET A 85 0.84 3.22 14.41
CA MET A 85 0.04 4.38 14.03
C MET A 85 -1.46 4.08 14.09
N ILE A 86 -1.91 2.93 13.59
CA ILE A 86 -3.31 2.46 13.66
C ILE A 86 -3.77 2.40 15.13
N GLN A 87 -2.98 1.76 16.00
CA GLN A 87 -3.30 1.66 17.42
C GLN A 87 -3.38 3.04 18.09
N ALA A 88 -2.48 3.96 17.74
CA ALA A 88 -2.52 5.32 18.26
C ALA A 88 -3.76 6.08 17.78
N CYS A 89 -4.11 5.94 16.50
CA CYS A 89 -5.29 6.55 15.87
C CYS A 89 -6.59 6.11 16.55
N LEU A 90 -6.76 4.79 16.76
CA LEU A 90 -7.89 4.24 17.51
C LEU A 90 -7.98 4.82 18.93
N GLN A 91 -6.85 4.94 19.64
CA GLN A 91 -6.82 5.47 21.00
C GLN A 91 -6.97 7.00 21.08
N SER A 92 -6.81 7.72 19.96
CA SER A 92 -6.94 9.17 19.88
C SER A 92 -8.21 9.64 19.16
N ASN A 93 -9.06 8.73 18.71
CA ASN A 93 -10.22 9.01 17.85
C ASN A 93 -9.85 9.78 16.57
N ALA A 94 -8.72 9.40 15.94
CA ALA A 94 -8.26 9.97 14.68
C ALA A 94 -8.41 8.94 13.57
N HIS A 95 -8.83 9.34 12.38
CA HIS A 95 -8.88 8.47 11.21
C HIS A 95 -7.47 8.17 10.69
N TYR A 96 -7.26 6.95 10.22
CA TYR A 96 -5.99 6.49 9.67
C TYR A 96 -6.11 6.30 8.17
N ILE A 97 -5.19 6.89 7.40
CA ILE A 97 -4.97 6.55 6.00
C ILE A 97 -3.48 6.31 5.73
N ASP A 98 -3.15 5.46 4.77
CA ASP A 98 -1.78 5.29 4.29
C ASP A 98 -1.73 4.99 2.79
N ILE A 99 -0.52 4.75 2.27
CA ILE A 99 -0.28 4.39 0.86
C ILE A 99 0.37 3.00 0.73
N THR A 100 0.17 2.12 1.71
CA THR A 100 0.79 0.79 1.72
C THR A 100 0.37 -0.04 0.52
N GLY A 101 1.19 -1.01 0.13
CA GLY A 101 0.81 -2.13 -0.74
C GLY A 101 0.93 -3.49 -0.01
N GLU A 102 1.22 -3.47 1.28
CA GLU A 102 1.61 -4.65 2.05
C GLU A 102 0.38 -5.39 2.58
N ILE A 103 0.20 -6.64 2.18
CA ILE A 103 -0.94 -7.49 2.59
C ILE A 103 -1.09 -7.58 4.11
N SER A 104 0.01 -7.67 4.84
CA SER A 104 0.00 -7.75 6.31
C SER A 104 -0.57 -6.50 6.98
N VAL A 105 -0.50 -5.34 6.33
CA VAL A 105 -1.08 -4.09 6.84
C VAL A 105 -2.58 -4.08 6.64
N TYR A 106 -3.06 -4.55 5.48
CA TYR A 106 -4.50 -4.75 5.23
C TYR A 106 -5.09 -5.74 6.23
N ASP A 107 -4.43 -6.89 6.40
CA ASP A 107 -4.86 -7.92 7.34
C ASP A 107 -4.91 -7.41 8.78
N TYR A 108 -3.86 -6.68 9.20
CA TYR A 108 -3.85 -6.07 10.52
C TYR A 108 -4.97 -5.03 10.69
N ALA A 109 -5.16 -4.11 9.73
CA ALA A 109 -6.23 -3.11 9.82
C ALA A 109 -7.62 -3.76 9.89
N ASN A 110 -7.87 -4.78 9.05
CA ASN A 110 -9.13 -5.53 9.05
C ASN A 110 -9.36 -6.28 10.38
N SER A 111 -8.29 -6.78 11.01
CA SER A 111 -8.39 -7.39 12.36
C SER A 111 -8.81 -6.41 13.46
N GLN A 112 -8.80 -5.09 13.19
CA GLN A 112 -9.20 -4.05 14.13
C GLN A 112 -10.61 -3.50 13.84
N ASP A 113 -11.40 -4.13 12.96
CA ASP A 113 -12.71 -3.64 12.52
C ASP A 113 -13.65 -3.33 13.70
N ASP A 114 -13.82 -4.27 14.64
CA ASP A 114 -14.66 -4.06 15.83
C ASP A 114 -14.22 -2.84 16.66
N ALA A 115 -12.91 -2.64 16.83
CA ALA A 115 -12.36 -1.51 17.57
C ALA A 115 -12.55 -0.18 16.82
N ALA A 116 -12.44 -0.21 15.48
CA ALA A 116 -12.66 0.92 14.60
C ALA A 116 -14.14 1.35 14.63
N LEU A 117 -15.06 0.39 14.51
CA LEU A 117 -16.51 0.60 14.61
C LEU A 117 -16.90 1.16 15.99
N ALA A 118 -16.39 0.56 17.07
CA ALA A 118 -16.68 1.01 18.44
C ALA A 118 -16.19 2.44 18.73
N SER A 119 -15.11 2.89 18.07
CA SER A 119 -14.55 4.24 18.23
C SER A 119 -15.03 5.25 17.18
N GLY A 120 -15.81 4.82 16.18
CA GLY A 120 -16.23 5.67 15.07
C GLY A 120 -15.05 6.14 14.20
N VAL A 121 -13.97 5.36 14.16
CA VAL A 121 -12.73 5.68 13.45
C VAL A 121 -12.66 4.90 12.14
N VAL A 122 -12.42 5.58 11.02
CA VAL A 122 -12.05 4.95 9.75
C VAL A 122 -10.58 4.53 9.78
N LEU A 123 -10.31 3.26 9.47
CA LEU A 123 -9.01 2.74 9.09
C LEU A 123 -9.02 2.44 7.59
N CYS A 124 -8.27 3.19 6.79
CA CYS A 124 -8.24 3.04 5.33
C CYS A 124 -6.79 2.96 4.85
N PRO A 125 -6.12 1.81 5.01
CA PRO A 125 -4.83 1.57 4.36
C PRO A 125 -4.97 1.49 2.83
N GLY A 126 -3.87 1.71 2.11
CA GLY A 126 -3.81 1.49 0.66
C GLY A 126 -4.40 2.61 -0.20
N VAL A 127 -4.45 3.84 0.30
CA VAL A 127 -4.93 5.04 -0.42
C VAL A 127 -3.89 5.56 -1.41
N GLY A 128 -3.39 4.65 -2.26
CA GLY A 128 -2.38 4.92 -3.26
C GLY A 128 -2.81 4.42 -4.64
N SER A 129 -2.02 4.79 -5.66
CA SER A 129 -2.21 4.33 -7.04
C SER A 129 -2.09 2.82 -7.22
N ASP A 130 -1.45 2.15 -6.26
CA ASP A 130 -1.07 0.74 -6.38
C ASP A 130 -2.25 -0.20 -6.15
N VAL A 131 -3.31 0.27 -5.48
CA VAL A 131 -4.51 -0.53 -5.12
C VAL A 131 -5.82 0.16 -5.50
N ILE A 132 -6.00 1.48 -5.27
CA ILE A 132 -7.31 2.12 -5.54
C ILE A 132 -7.80 1.88 -6.98
N PRO A 133 -7.01 2.19 -8.04
CA PRO A 133 -7.51 2.06 -9.41
C PRO A 133 -7.81 0.61 -9.79
N THR A 134 -7.01 -0.34 -9.31
CA THR A 134 -7.16 -1.76 -9.62
C THR A 134 -8.30 -2.39 -8.85
N ASP A 135 -8.53 -2.01 -7.59
CA ASP A 135 -9.65 -2.47 -6.78
C ASP A 135 -10.98 -1.91 -7.31
N CYS A 136 -11.02 -0.64 -7.74
CA CYS A 136 -12.17 -0.08 -8.46
C CYS A 136 -12.45 -0.82 -9.77
N LEU A 137 -11.40 -1.19 -10.53
CA LEU A 137 -11.55 -1.98 -11.74
C LEU A 137 -12.08 -3.39 -11.44
N ALA A 138 -11.60 -4.02 -10.37
CA ALA A 138 -12.08 -5.33 -9.92
C ALA A 138 -13.58 -5.29 -9.54
N ALA A 139 -14.00 -4.26 -8.79
CA ALA A 139 -15.40 -4.03 -8.44
C ALA A 139 -16.27 -3.84 -9.68
N TYR A 140 -15.84 -2.99 -10.62
CA TYR A 140 -16.54 -2.79 -11.90
C TYR A 140 -16.67 -4.10 -12.70
N LEU A 141 -15.60 -4.90 -12.78
CA LEU A 141 -15.64 -6.19 -13.46
C LEU A 141 -16.59 -7.19 -12.78
N LYS A 142 -16.65 -7.20 -11.44
CA LYS A 142 -17.60 -8.04 -10.70
C LYS A 142 -19.05 -7.61 -10.95
N GLU A 143 -19.34 -6.32 -11.04
CA GLU A 143 -20.68 -5.85 -11.42
C GLU A 143 -21.07 -6.32 -12.84
N LYS A 144 -20.11 -6.37 -13.77
CA LYS A 144 -20.34 -6.84 -15.14
C LYS A 144 -20.34 -8.37 -15.27
N CYS A 145 -19.73 -9.07 -14.33
CA CYS A 145 -19.64 -10.53 -14.28
C CYS A 145 -19.98 -11.04 -12.87
N PRO A 146 -21.26 -11.02 -12.45
CA PRO A 146 -21.66 -11.27 -11.07
C PRO A 146 -21.34 -12.70 -10.59
N ASP A 147 -21.23 -13.66 -11.50
CA ASP A 147 -20.88 -15.06 -11.24
C ASP A 147 -19.37 -15.33 -11.30
N ALA A 148 -18.53 -14.30 -11.49
CA ALA A 148 -17.08 -14.45 -11.50
C ALA A 148 -16.57 -15.16 -10.25
N THR A 149 -15.87 -16.28 -10.48
CA THR A 149 -15.19 -17.09 -9.46
C THR A 149 -13.67 -16.87 -9.43
N HIS A 150 -13.13 -16.24 -10.47
CA HIS A 150 -11.70 -16.00 -10.65
C HIS A 150 -11.45 -14.55 -11.08
N LEU A 151 -10.45 -13.93 -10.48
CA LEU A 151 -9.94 -12.62 -10.85
C LEU A 151 -8.43 -12.73 -11.11
N THR A 152 -8.03 -12.51 -12.36
CA THR A 152 -6.62 -12.33 -12.71
C THR A 152 -6.39 -10.88 -13.07
N MET A 153 -5.44 -10.24 -12.39
CA MET A 153 -4.99 -8.89 -12.69
C MET A 153 -3.52 -8.88 -13.10
N GLY A 154 -3.13 -7.91 -13.93
CA GLY A 154 -1.78 -7.79 -14.44
C GLY A 154 -1.34 -6.33 -14.47
N TRP A 155 -0.10 -6.06 -14.06
CA TRP A 155 0.50 -4.73 -14.15
C TRP A 155 1.82 -4.77 -14.92
N VAL A 156 1.97 -3.83 -15.85
CA VAL A 156 3.22 -3.57 -16.58
C VAL A 156 3.66 -2.13 -16.39
N THR A 157 4.96 -1.91 -16.15
CA THR A 157 5.57 -0.59 -16.18
C THR A 157 6.75 -0.57 -17.14
N LYS A 158 6.91 0.53 -17.90
CA LYS A 158 8.04 0.73 -18.82
C LYS A 158 8.86 1.93 -18.36
N GLY A 159 10.15 1.74 -18.12
CA GLY A 159 11.10 2.83 -17.90
C GLY A 159 11.13 3.44 -16.49
N SER A 160 10.41 2.89 -15.51
CA SER A 160 10.45 3.37 -14.13
C SER A 160 11.46 2.57 -13.28
N ARG A 161 12.21 3.28 -12.42
CA ARG A 161 13.03 2.66 -11.36
C ARG A 161 12.22 2.68 -10.06
N PRO A 162 12.23 1.59 -9.27
CA PRO A 162 11.58 1.60 -7.97
C PRO A 162 12.21 2.66 -7.07
N SER A 163 11.38 3.33 -6.25
CA SER A 163 11.91 4.21 -5.20
C SER A 163 12.73 3.41 -4.18
N LYS A 164 13.57 4.07 -3.38
CA LYS A 164 14.31 3.40 -2.30
C LYS A 164 13.37 2.67 -1.32
N GLY A 165 12.19 3.26 -1.04
CA GLY A 165 11.16 2.65 -0.19
C GLY A 165 10.60 1.38 -0.83
N THR A 166 10.13 1.48 -2.08
CA THR A 166 9.59 0.36 -2.86
C THR A 166 10.60 -0.79 -2.98
N ALA A 167 11.87 -0.49 -3.26
CA ALA A 167 12.92 -1.50 -3.36
C ALA A 167 13.14 -2.21 -2.02
N LYS A 168 13.14 -1.47 -0.91
CA LYS A 168 13.27 -2.05 0.44
C LYS A 168 12.06 -2.93 0.78
N THR A 169 10.85 -2.47 0.54
CA THR A 169 9.62 -3.27 0.74
C THR A 169 9.64 -4.54 -0.12
N ALA A 170 10.09 -4.46 -1.37
CA ALA A 170 10.22 -5.65 -2.23
C ALA A 170 11.22 -6.68 -1.64
N VAL A 171 12.36 -6.22 -1.10
CA VAL A 171 13.35 -7.10 -0.45
C VAL A 171 12.79 -7.72 0.84
N GLU A 172 12.14 -6.93 1.70
CA GLU A 172 11.48 -7.45 2.90
C GLU A 172 10.37 -8.45 2.54
N GLY A 173 9.64 -8.20 1.45
CA GLY A 173 8.61 -9.07 0.88
C GLY A 173 9.11 -10.47 0.50
N LEU A 174 10.37 -10.62 0.08
CA LEU A 174 10.94 -11.91 -0.30
C LEU A 174 10.89 -12.93 0.84
N ALA A 175 11.03 -12.48 2.09
CA ALA A 175 10.99 -13.35 3.27
C ALA A 175 9.61 -13.96 3.53
N PHE A 176 8.55 -13.36 2.97
CA PHE A 176 7.16 -13.77 3.21
C PHE A 176 6.56 -14.63 2.08
N GLY A 177 7.36 -14.94 1.06
CA GLY A 177 6.94 -15.73 -0.11
C GLY A 177 5.96 -15.00 -1.03
N GLY A 178 5.41 -15.74 -2.01
CA GLY A 178 4.29 -15.29 -2.81
C GLY A 178 2.97 -15.40 -2.05
N LYS A 179 1.93 -14.74 -2.57
CA LYS A 179 0.57 -14.81 -2.06
C LYS A 179 -0.39 -14.92 -3.22
N ILE A 180 -1.37 -15.80 -3.09
CA ILE A 180 -2.56 -15.91 -3.93
C ILE A 180 -3.77 -16.06 -3.02
N ARG A 181 -4.96 -15.85 -3.57
CA ARG A 181 -6.19 -16.26 -2.91
C ARG A 181 -6.80 -17.42 -3.68
N GLU A 182 -7.12 -18.49 -2.97
CA GLU A 182 -7.69 -19.71 -3.54
C GLU A 182 -8.80 -20.20 -2.61
N ASP A 183 -9.97 -20.43 -3.16
CA ASP A 183 -11.18 -20.85 -2.44
C ASP A 183 -11.53 -19.94 -1.24
N GLY A 184 -11.34 -18.64 -1.40
CA GLY A 184 -11.63 -17.66 -0.35
C GLY A 184 -10.60 -17.65 0.79
N VAL A 185 -9.45 -18.31 0.62
CA VAL A 185 -8.35 -18.35 1.60
C VAL A 185 -7.10 -17.71 1.00
N LEU A 186 -6.47 -16.80 1.75
CA LEU A 186 -5.16 -16.26 1.39
C LEU A 186 -4.08 -17.32 1.64
N LYS A 187 -3.43 -17.81 0.58
CA LYS A 187 -2.41 -18.86 0.66
C LYS A 187 -1.01 -18.29 0.44
N THR A 188 -0.05 -18.80 1.21
CA THR A 188 1.38 -18.58 0.96
C THR A 188 1.86 -19.59 -0.07
N VAL A 189 2.54 -19.10 -1.10
CA VAL A 189 3.08 -19.91 -2.19
C VAL A 189 4.54 -19.53 -2.45
N PRO A 190 5.32 -20.32 -3.20
CA PRO A 190 6.65 -19.90 -3.63
C PRO A 190 6.62 -18.54 -4.36
N LEU A 191 7.73 -17.80 -4.31
CA LEU A 191 7.87 -16.59 -5.14
C LEU A 191 7.74 -16.96 -6.62
N ALA A 192 7.10 -16.09 -7.41
CA ALA A 192 6.84 -16.36 -8.83
C ALA A 192 6.11 -17.71 -9.05
N HIS A 193 5.19 -18.07 -8.15
CA HIS A 193 4.45 -19.34 -8.14
C HIS A 193 3.90 -19.77 -9.50
N LYS A 194 3.31 -18.84 -10.25
CA LYS A 194 2.85 -19.08 -11.63
C LYS A 194 3.42 -18.04 -12.57
N GLU A 195 3.62 -18.46 -13.82
CA GLU A 195 3.94 -17.60 -14.94
C GLU A 195 2.78 -17.59 -15.95
N ARG A 196 2.59 -16.46 -16.62
CA ARG A 196 1.60 -16.31 -17.69
C ARG A 196 2.07 -15.27 -18.69
N GLU A 197 1.84 -15.51 -19.97
CA GLU A 197 1.93 -14.46 -20.98
C GLU A 197 0.63 -13.67 -21.00
N ILE A 198 0.72 -12.36 -20.80
CA ILE A 198 -0.43 -11.46 -20.80
C ILE A 198 -0.24 -10.45 -21.94
N ASP A 199 -1.24 -10.32 -22.80
CA ASP A 199 -1.29 -9.26 -23.80
C ASP A 199 -1.79 -7.96 -23.16
N PHE A 200 -0.91 -6.97 -23.09
CA PHE A 200 -1.21 -5.64 -22.56
C PHE A 200 -1.64 -4.65 -23.66
N GLY A 201 -2.13 -5.14 -24.79
CA GLY A 201 -2.62 -4.35 -25.92
C GLY A 201 -1.48 -3.59 -26.58
N PHE A 202 -1.36 -2.29 -26.31
CA PHE A 202 -0.30 -1.44 -26.89
C PHE A 202 1.11 -1.96 -26.62
N PHE A 203 1.33 -2.67 -25.51
CA PHE A 203 2.63 -3.25 -25.17
C PHE A 203 2.85 -4.66 -25.73
N GLY A 204 1.80 -5.28 -26.31
CA GLY A 204 1.80 -6.65 -26.81
C GLY A 204 1.93 -7.71 -25.70
N PRO A 205 2.19 -8.96 -26.09
CA PRO A 205 2.38 -10.07 -25.16
C PRO A 205 3.66 -9.89 -24.33
N ILE A 206 3.52 -10.04 -23.01
CA ILE A 206 4.61 -9.95 -22.04
C ILE A 206 4.53 -11.12 -21.07
N ASN A 207 5.66 -11.80 -20.85
CA ASN A 207 5.78 -12.80 -19.80
C ASN A 207 5.73 -12.14 -18.41
N THR A 208 4.82 -12.64 -17.59
CA THR A 208 4.53 -12.14 -16.25
C THR A 208 4.63 -13.27 -15.23
N MET A 209 4.79 -12.91 -13.96
CA MET A 209 4.79 -13.86 -12.85
C MET A 209 3.90 -13.36 -11.72
N THR A 210 3.34 -14.28 -10.94
CA THR A 210 2.53 -13.93 -9.76
C THR A 210 3.38 -13.23 -8.69
N ILE A 211 2.85 -12.18 -8.10
CA ILE A 211 3.47 -11.45 -6.98
C ILE A 211 2.46 -11.25 -5.83
N PRO A 212 2.93 -11.12 -4.58
CA PRO A 212 2.06 -10.90 -3.43
C PRO A 212 1.55 -9.45 -3.36
N TRP A 213 0.83 -9.01 -4.39
CA TRP A 213 0.30 -7.65 -4.50
C TRP A 213 -0.89 -7.42 -3.56
N GLY A 214 -1.13 -6.17 -3.16
CA GLY A 214 -2.20 -5.80 -2.22
C GLY A 214 -3.58 -6.31 -2.62
N ASP A 215 -3.90 -6.25 -3.92
CA ASP A 215 -5.18 -6.67 -4.48
C ASP A 215 -5.52 -8.16 -4.27
N VAL A 216 -4.52 -9.02 -4.05
CA VAL A 216 -4.78 -10.42 -3.66
C VAL A 216 -5.57 -10.49 -2.34
N TYR A 217 -5.40 -9.46 -1.49
CA TYR A 217 -6.18 -9.27 -0.28
C TYR A 217 -7.43 -8.42 -0.53
N THR A 218 -7.27 -7.19 -1.02
CA THR A 218 -8.36 -6.19 -1.01
C THR A 218 -9.51 -6.56 -1.93
N ALA A 219 -9.23 -7.08 -3.12
CA ALA A 219 -10.27 -7.37 -4.11
C ALA A 219 -11.24 -8.44 -3.61
N TYR A 220 -10.84 -9.34 -2.72
CA TYR A 220 -11.76 -10.29 -2.08
C TYR A 220 -12.83 -9.59 -1.25
N HIS A 221 -12.43 -8.59 -0.45
CA HIS A 221 -13.36 -7.83 0.37
C HIS A 221 -14.28 -6.95 -0.48
N SER A 222 -13.77 -6.42 -1.59
CA SER A 222 -14.55 -5.56 -2.49
C SER A 222 -15.48 -6.33 -3.44
N THR A 223 -15.15 -7.56 -3.80
CA THR A 223 -15.85 -8.30 -4.88
C THR A 223 -16.44 -9.64 -4.44
N GLY A 224 -15.99 -10.23 -3.35
CA GLY A 224 -16.32 -11.60 -2.95
C GLY A 224 -15.77 -12.70 -3.87
N ILE A 225 -14.90 -12.38 -4.84
CA ILE A 225 -14.34 -13.38 -5.76
C ILE A 225 -13.34 -14.28 -4.99
N PRO A 226 -13.55 -15.61 -4.95
CA PRO A 226 -12.78 -16.50 -4.08
C PRO A 226 -11.38 -16.83 -4.60
N ASN A 227 -11.09 -16.67 -5.90
CA ASN A 227 -9.79 -17.00 -6.49
C ASN A 227 -9.17 -15.76 -7.11
N ILE A 228 -8.04 -15.28 -6.57
CA ILE A 228 -7.41 -14.02 -6.98
C ILE A 228 -5.89 -14.21 -7.15
N GLU A 229 -5.41 -13.80 -8.32
CA GLU A 229 -3.99 -13.80 -8.67
C GLU A 229 -3.60 -12.45 -9.28
N PHE A 230 -2.43 -11.95 -8.90
CA PHE A 230 -1.88 -10.71 -9.44
C PHE A 230 -0.53 -10.96 -10.11
N TYR A 231 -0.42 -10.53 -11.37
CA TYR A 231 0.74 -10.73 -12.22
C TYR A 231 1.50 -9.44 -12.45
N PHE A 232 2.83 -9.53 -12.47
CA PHE A 232 3.70 -8.40 -12.78
C PHE A 232 4.69 -8.78 -13.87
N ALA A 233 4.95 -7.84 -14.78
CA ALA A 233 5.87 -8.03 -15.88
C ALA A 233 7.29 -8.36 -15.39
N ARG A 234 7.90 -9.41 -15.95
CA ARG A 234 9.31 -9.72 -15.66
C ARG A 234 10.23 -8.75 -16.39
N SER A 235 11.33 -8.37 -15.75
CA SER A 235 12.37 -7.61 -16.46
C SER A 235 13.01 -8.49 -17.54
N ARG A 236 13.20 -7.96 -18.76
CA ARG A 236 13.85 -8.69 -19.88
C ARG A 236 15.24 -9.26 -19.53
N LYS A 237 15.94 -8.72 -18.52
CA LYS A 237 17.25 -9.23 -18.07
C LYS A 237 17.16 -10.58 -17.33
N ALA A 238 16.04 -10.89 -16.68
CA ALA A 238 15.86 -12.17 -15.98
C ALA A 238 15.73 -13.35 -16.98
N PHE A 239 15.31 -13.07 -18.22
CA PHE A 239 15.13 -14.06 -19.27
C PHE A 239 16.45 -14.70 -19.75
N LYS A 240 17.61 -14.03 -19.54
CA LYS A 240 18.91 -14.54 -20.01
C LYS A 240 19.58 -15.57 -19.09
N LYS A 241 19.04 -15.88 -17.91
CA LYS A 241 19.78 -16.69 -16.91
C LYS A 241 19.26 -18.11 -16.65
N ASN A 242 18.09 -18.51 -17.19
CA ASN A 242 17.47 -19.81 -16.89
C ASN A 242 17.24 -20.73 -18.11
N TYR A 243 17.88 -20.47 -19.25
CA TYR A 243 17.99 -21.44 -20.34
C TYR A 243 19.45 -21.88 -20.50
N VAL A 244 20.00 -22.51 -19.45
CA VAL A 244 21.08 -23.49 -19.65
C VAL A 244 20.38 -24.84 -19.61
N TYR A 245 20.27 -25.44 -20.78
CA TYR A 245 19.82 -26.81 -21.00
C TYR A 245 20.51 -27.74 -19.97
N ASN A 246 19.73 -28.37 -19.09
CA ASN A 246 20.09 -29.71 -18.63
C ASN A 246 19.60 -30.68 -19.70
N ALA A 247 20.32 -30.73 -20.82
CA ALA A 247 20.38 -31.94 -21.62
C ALA A 247 21.41 -32.83 -20.95
N ILE A 248 20.94 -33.80 -20.17
CA ILE A 248 21.75 -34.97 -19.83
C ILE A 248 21.60 -35.93 -21.01
N PHE A 249 22.64 -36.00 -21.83
CA PHE A 249 23.39 -37.23 -22.02
C PHE A 249 24.82 -36.95 -21.57
#